data_AF-A0A0W0TFB4-F1
#
_entry.id   AF-A0A0W0TFB4-F1
#
_cell.length_a   1.000
_cell.length_b   1.000
_cell.length_c   1.000
_cell.angle_alpha   90.00
_cell.angle_beta   90.00
_cell.angle_gamma   90.00
#
_symmetry.space_group_name_H-M   'P 1'
#
loop_
_entity.id
_entity.type
_entity.pdbx_description
1 polymer ?
#
loop_
_entity_poly.entity_id
_entity_poly.type
_entity_poly.pdbx_seq_one_letter_code
_entity_poly.pdbx_strand_id
1 'polypeptide(L)'
;MIEKRDQAFGGIWQIPRDMQEQIPPHWMGYILVDDLEKTLTEAQKLGAEVIMPITQAGEMGRFIILKDPAGAHIAFWQSGKE
;
A
#
# COMPACT_ATOMS: atom_id res chain seq x y z
N MET A 1 -12.36 -2.87 -13.24
CA MET A 1 -11.00 -3.44 -13.16
C MET A 1 -10.39 -3.41 -14.54
N ILE A 2 -9.06 -3.31 -14.64
CA ILE A 2 -8.31 -3.42 -15.90
C ILE A 2 -7.76 -4.85 -15.95
N GLU A 3 -8.08 -5.55 -17.02
CA GLU A 3 -7.85 -6.99 -17.17
C GLU A 3 -6.97 -7.28 -18.40
N LYS A 4 -6.12 -8.30 -18.28
CA LYS A 4 -5.32 -8.84 -19.38
C LYS A 4 -5.34 -10.36 -19.28
N ARG A 5 -5.91 -11.04 -20.28
CA ARG A 5 -6.01 -12.52 -20.32
C ARG A 5 -6.58 -13.08 -19.01
N ASP A 6 -7.72 -12.54 -18.59
CA ASP A 6 -8.47 -12.92 -17.37
C ASP A 6 -7.74 -12.66 -16.04
N GLN A 7 -6.58 -11.98 -16.07
CA GLN A 7 -5.87 -11.53 -14.89
C GLN A 7 -6.15 -10.03 -14.65
N ALA A 8 -6.72 -9.71 -13.49
CA ALA A 8 -6.86 -8.33 -13.04
C ALA A 8 -5.48 -7.79 -12.64
N PHE A 9 -5.06 -6.67 -13.23
CA PHE A 9 -3.74 -6.06 -12.95
C PHE A 9 -3.82 -4.56 -12.59
N GLY A 10 -5.02 -3.99 -12.61
CA GLY A 10 -5.24 -2.60 -12.21
C GLY A 10 -6.73 -2.31 -11.98
N GLY A 11 -7.04 -1.16 -11.41
CA GLY A 11 -8.42 -0.78 -11.16
C GLY A 11 -8.55 0.49 -10.35
N ILE A 12 -9.79 0.82 -10.02
CA ILE A 12 -10.12 1.93 -9.12
C ILE A 12 -10.59 1.30 -7.82
N TRP A 13 -9.85 1.59 -6.75
CA TRP A 13 -10.31 1.32 -5.39
C TRP A 13 -10.96 2.58 -4.84
N GLN A 14 -12.14 2.41 -4.27
CA GLN A 14 -12.88 3.53 -3.72
C GLN A 14 -12.38 3.80 -2.29
N ILE A 15 -11.88 5.01 -2.04
CA ILE A 15 -11.53 5.44 -0.69
C ILE A 15 -12.82 5.46 0.15
N PRO A 16 -12.84 4.87 1.37
CA PRO A 16 -13.99 4.92 2.27
C PRO A 16 -14.47 6.36 2.49
N ARG A 17 -15.79 6.57 2.53
CA ARG A 17 -16.38 7.93 2.55
C ARG A 17 -15.88 8.79 3.71
N ASP A 18 -15.69 8.18 4.86
CA ASP A 18 -15.16 8.79 6.10
C ASP A 18 -13.69 9.24 5.98
N MET A 19 -12.95 8.72 5.00
CA MET A 19 -11.55 9.09 4.73
C MET A 19 -11.39 10.05 3.54
N GLN A 20 -12.41 10.24 2.70
CA GLN A 20 -12.29 11.02 1.45
C GLN A 20 -11.89 12.48 1.66
N GLU A 21 -12.38 13.13 2.72
CA GLU A 21 -12.05 14.53 3.02
C GLU A 21 -10.64 14.70 3.63
N GLN A 22 -10.06 13.61 4.15
CA GLN A 22 -8.77 13.62 4.83
C GLN A 22 -7.60 13.37 3.87
N ILE A 23 -7.88 12.82 2.68
CA ILE A 23 -6.88 12.42 1.71
C ILE A 23 -7.03 13.28 0.45
N PRO A 24 -6.20 14.33 0.26
CA PRO A 24 -6.26 15.16 -0.92
C PRO A 24 -5.87 14.37 -2.18
N PRO A 25 -6.28 14.79 -3.39
CA PRO A 25 -5.83 14.16 -4.64
C PRO A 25 -4.31 14.17 -4.76
N HIS A 26 -3.70 13.00 -4.95
CA HIS A 26 -2.25 12.85 -5.09
C HIS A 26 -1.90 11.56 -5.85
N TRP A 27 -0.64 11.46 -6.27
CA TRP A 27 -0.05 10.22 -6.75
C TRP A 27 0.59 9.49 -5.57
N MET A 28 0.24 8.22 -5.37
CA MET A 28 0.88 7.36 -4.39
C MET A 28 1.81 6.37 -5.08
N GLY A 29 3.09 6.38 -4.71
CA GLY A 29 4.07 5.41 -5.17
C GLY A 29 3.93 4.09 -4.43
N TYR A 30 4.05 2.99 -5.16
CA TYR A 30 4.11 1.63 -4.61
C TYR A 30 5.47 1.01 -4.90
N ILE A 31 6.13 0.50 -3.86
CA ILE A 31 7.41 -0.21 -3.96
C ILE A 31 7.15 -1.69 -3.70
N LEU A 32 7.53 -2.55 -4.65
CA LEU A 32 7.46 -4.00 -4.48
C LEU A 32 8.53 -4.48 -3.49
N VAL A 33 8.13 -5.33 -2.54
CA VAL A 33 9.01 -5.97 -1.54
C VAL A 33 8.67 -7.45 -1.38
N ASP A 34 9.68 -8.23 -0.98
CA ASP A 34 9.53 -9.68 -0.77
C ASP A 34 8.78 -10.01 0.53
N ASP A 35 8.95 -9.17 1.57
CA ASP A 35 8.45 -9.38 2.93
C ASP A 35 8.01 -8.05 3.55
N LEU A 36 6.70 -7.89 3.72
CA LEU A 36 6.11 -6.69 4.33
C LEU A 36 6.35 -6.60 5.83
N GLU A 37 6.33 -7.69 6.59
CA GLU A 37 6.57 -7.65 8.03
C GLU A 37 8.00 -7.21 8.34
N LYS A 38 8.96 -7.74 7.58
CA LYS A 38 10.35 -7.31 7.67
C LYS A 38 10.48 -5.83 7.28
N THR A 39 9.84 -5.42 6.19
CA THR A 39 9.86 -4.01 5.74
C THR A 39 9.26 -3.08 6.78
N LEU A 40 8.11 -3.43 7.35
CA LEU A 40 7.44 -2.68 8.41
C LEU A 40 8.34 -2.55 9.65
N THR A 41 8.92 -3.67 10.10
CA THR A 41 9.79 -3.71 11.27
C THR A 41 10.99 -2.78 11.11
N GLU A 42 11.66 -2.82 9.97
CA GLU A 42 12.81 -1.96 9.70
C GLU A 42 12.41 -0.49 9.53
N ALA A 43 11.31 -0.21 8.83
CA ALA A 43 10.82 1.15 8.67
C ALA A 43 10.45 1.81 10.01
N GLN A 44 9.78 1.07 10.91
CA GLN A 44 9.46 1.56 12.25
C GLN A 44 10.72 1.83 13.08
N LYS A 45 11.73 0.95 13.02
CA LYS A 45 13.03 1.19 13.68
C LYS A 45 13.71 2.46 13.18
N LEU A 46 13.52 2.81 11.92
CA LEU A 46 14.03 4.03 11.29
C LEU A 46 13.13 5.26 11.51
N GLY A 47 12.04 5.13 12.27
CA GLY A 47 11.16 6.24 12.66
C GLY A 47 9.97 6.48 11.74
N ALA A 48 9.65 5.56 10.84
CA ALA A 48 8.44 5.67 10.02
C ALA A 48 7.16 5.47 10.85
N GLU A 49 6.14 6.26 10.53
CA GLU A 49 4.80 6.13 11.09
C GLU A 49 3.94 5.23 10.21
N VAL A 50 3.16 4.36 10.84
CA VAL A 50 2.20 3.50 10.13
C VAL A 50 0.91 4.28 9.89
N ILE A 51 0.65 4.64 8.64
CA ILE A 51 -0.57 5.33 8.23
C ILE A 51 -1.68 4.33 7.93
N MET A 52 -1.32 3.24 7.25
CA MET A 52 -2.20 2.09 7.05
C MET A 52 -1.44 0.81 7.40
N PRO A 53 -1.95 -0.02 8.34
CA PRO A 53 -1.33 -1.30 8.67
C PRO A 53 -1.38 -2.27 7.48
N ILE A 54 -0.71 -3.41 7.62
CA ILE A 54 -0.72 -4.47 6.60
C ILE A 54 -2.17 -4.81 6.27
N THR A 55 -2.56 -4.53 5.03
CA THR A 55 -3.92 -4.65 4.52
C THR A 55 -3.94 -5.60 3.32
N GLN A 56 -4.87 -6.55 3.34
CA GLN A 56 -5.04 -7.51 2.25
C GLN A 56 -5.74 -6.85 1.06
N ALA A 57 -5.18 -7.01 -0.13
CA ALA A 57 -5.76 -6.56 -1.39
C ALA A 57 -6.24 -7.76 -2.22
N GLY A 58 -7.19 -8.52 -1.65
CA GLY A 58 -7.69 -9.76 -2.24
C GLY A 58 -6.58 -10.78 -2.46
N GLU A 59 -6.63 -11.52 -3.57
CA GLU A 59 -5.62 -12.51 -3.94
C GLU A 59 -4.36 -11.88 -4.59
N MET A 60 -4.44 -10.63 -5.03
CA MET A 60 -3.34 -9.94 -5.72
C MET A 60 -2.11 -9.76 -4.81
N GLY A 61 -2.35 -9.63 -3.50
CA GLY A 61 -1.30 -9.41 -2.52
C GLY A 61 -1.79 -8.58 -1.35
N ARG A 62 -0.84 -7.91 -0.71
CA ARG A 62 -1.05 -7.09 0.48
C ARG A 62 -0.13 -5.89 0.46
N PHE A 63 -0.45 -4.88 1.25
CA PHE A 63 0.31 -3.63 1.28
C PHE A 63 0.27 -2.93 2.63
N ILE A 64 1.20 -2.00 2.83
CA ILE A 64 1.25 -1.04 3.94
C ILE A 64 1.41 0.37 3.37
N ILE A 65 0.93 1.36 4.09
CA ILE A 65 1.23 2.78 3.80
C ILE A 65 1.97 3.35 5.00
N LEU A 66 3.17 3.86 4.77
CA LEU A 66 4.03 4.46 5.78
C LEU A 66 4.27 5.93 5.46
N LYS A 67 4.46 6.73 6.52
CA LYS A 67 4.99 8.09 6.43
C LYS A 67 6.39 8.10 7.00
N ASP A 68 7.37 8.50 6.21
CA ASP A 68 8.76 8.61 6.67
C ASP A 68 8.97 9.82 7.61
N PRO A 69 10.12 9.94 8.29
CA PRO A 69 10.42 11.10 9.14
C PRO A 69 10.46 12.45 8.41
N ALA A 70 10.60 12.46 7.08
CA ALA A 70 10.54 13.67 6.26
C ALA A 70 9.10 14.03 5.83
N GLY A 71 8.12 13.19 6.15
CA GLY A 71 6.69 13.37 5.85
C GLY A 71 6.23 12.73 4.53
N ALA A 72 7.10 12.02 3.81
CA ALA A 72 6.74 11.37 2.55
C ALA A 72 5.85 10.14 2.81
N HIS A 73 4.75 10.04 2.06
CA HIS A 73 3.84 8.89 2.10
C HIS A 73 4.21 7.90 0.99
N ILE A 74 4.49 6.66 1.36
CA ILE A 74 4.91 5.60 0.43
C ILE A 74 4.15 4.32 0.77
N ALA A 75 3.64 3.65 -0.26
CA ALA A 75 3.09 2.31 -0.13
C ALA A 75 4.16 1.25 -0.44
N PHE A 76 4.18 0.17 0.35
CA PHE A 76 4.96 -1.02 0.03
C PHE A 76 3.99 -2.16 -0.28
N TRP A 77 4.29 -2.92 -1.33
CA TRP A 77 3.45 -3.99 -1.84
C TRP A 77 4.19 -5.32 -1.80
N GLN A 78 3.52 -6.37 -1.38
CA GLN A 78 3.98 -7.74 -1.54
C GLN A 78 2.92 -8.53 -2.29
N SER A 79 3.32 -9.13 -3.41
CA SER A 79 2.43 -9.94 -4.25
C SER A 79 1.90 -11.16 -3.50
N GLY A 80 0.67 -11.56 -3.83
CA GLY A 80 0.12 -12.85 -3.43
C GLY A 80 1.00 -13.98 -3.95
N LYS A 81 1.02 -15.11 -3.24
CA LYS A 81 1.66 -16.32 -3.75
C LYS A 81 0.77 -16.90 -4.85
N GLU A 82 1.39 -17.27 -5.97
CA GLU A 82 0.73 -18.05 -7.04
C GLU A 82 0.21 -19.40 -6.53
#